data_AF-A0A1Y3NGC7-F1
#
_entry.id   AF-A0A1Y3NGC7-F1
#
_cell.length_a   1.000
_cell.length_b   1.000
_cell.length_c   1.000
_cell.angle_alpha   90.00
_cell.angle_beta   90.00
_cell.angle_gamma   90.00
#
_symmetry.space_group_name_H-M   'P 1'
#
loop_
_entity.id
_entity.type
_entity.pdbx_description
1 polymer ?
#
loop_
_entity_poly.entity_id
_entity_poly.type
_entity_poly.pdbx_seq_one_letter_code
_entity_poly.pdbx_strand_id
1 'polypeptide(L)' 'RYVPEFDGIVIGYTNVQFLQKNAEILFDSPYFSVKVGVIFNLFTPKKNLEIVGKVNKVSADHIGLLLYGVVNASIPSDKI' A
#
# COMPACT_ATOMS: atom_id res chain seq x y z
N ARG A 1 0.59 -1.21 4.30
CA ARG A 1 1.47 -2.41 4.14
C ARG A 1 1.73 -2.62 2.65
N TYR A 2 2.94 -3.02 2.25
CA TYR A 2 3.22 -3.41 0.86
C TYR A 2 2.60 -4.78 0.55
N VAL A 3 1.94 -4.89 -0.60
CA VAL A 3 1.29 -6.09 -1.11
C VAL A 3 1.96 -6.46 -2.44
N PRO A 4 2.78 -7.54 -2.47
CA PRO A 4 3.52 -7.92 -3.67
C PRO A 4 2.64 -8.16 -4.91
N GLU A 5 1.45 -8.73 -4.72
CA GLU A 5 0.50 -9.05 -5.79
C GLU A 5 -0.03 -7.79 -6.49
N PHE A 6 0.05 -6.64 -5.82
CA PHE A 6 -0.37 -5.34 -6.34
C PHE A 6 0.81 -4.42 -6.66
N ASP A 7 2.04 -4.88 -6.43
CA ASP A 7 3.26 -4.09 -6.52
C ASP A 7 3.13 -2.71 -5.85
N GLY A 8 2.58 -2.66 -4.63
CA GLY A 8 2.26 -1.37 -4.03
C GLY A 8 1.82 -1.42 -2.58
N ILE A 9 1.76 -0.24 -1.98
CA ILE A 9 1.18 -0.06 -0.64
C ILE A 9 -0.30 0.29 -0.80
N VAL A 10 -1.20 -0.52 -0.26
CA VAL A 10 -2.64 -0.18 -0.22
C VAL A 10 -2.84 1.00 0.74
N ILE A 11 -3.30 2.13 0.21
CA ILE A 11 -3.64 3.33 0.98
C ILE A 11 -5.12 3.31 1.39
N GLY A 12 -5.96 2.71 0.56
CA GLY A 12 -7.39 2.60 0.81
C GLY A 12 -8.08 1.73 -0.24
N TYR A 13 -9.37 1.53 -0.05
CA TYR A 13 -10.21 0.78 -0.98
C TYR A 13 -11.60 1.40 -1.08
N THR A 14 -12.24 1.22 -2.22
CA THR A 14 -13.59 1.72 -2.50
C THR A 14 -14.35 0.71 -3.35
N ASN A 15 -15.66 0.94 -3.51
CA ASN A 15 -16.51 0.13 -4.39
C ASN A 15 -16.47 -1.39 -4.07
N VAL A 16 -16.64 -1.73 -2.78
CA VAL A 16 -16.75 -3.13 -2.34
C VAL A 16 -18.09 -3.68 -2.82
N GLN A 17 -18.06 -4.77 -3.59
CA GLN A 17 -19.25 -5.42 -4.13
C GLN A 17 -19.13 -6.93 -4.10
N PHE A 18 -20.25 -7.62 -3.91
CA PHE A 18 -20.32 -9.07 -4.08
C PHE A 18 -20.34 -9.40 -5.58
N LEU A 19 -19.43 -10.29 -6.00
CA LEU A 19 -19.35 -10.77 -7.39
C LEU A 19 -20.22 -12.00 -7.65
N GLN A 20 -20.89 -12.49 -6.60
CA GLN A 20 -21.75 -13.65 -6.66
C GLN A 20 -23.00 -13.42 -5.82
N LYS A 21 -24.11 -14.03 -6.24
CA LYS A 21 -25.41 -13.89 -5.56
C LYS A 21 -25.49 -14.72 -4.28
N ASN A 22 -24.86 -15.89 -4.26
CA ASN A 22 -24.93 -16.84 -3.15
C ASN A 22 -23.53 -17.07 -2.58
N ALA A 23 -23.44 -17.29 -1.27
CA ALA A 23 -22.21 -17.73 -0.62
C ALA A 23 -22.10 -19.27 -0.65
N GLU A 24 -20.87 -19.77 -0.63
CA GLU A 24 -20.59 -21.21 -0.59
C GLU A 24 -20.16 -21.60 0.82
N ILE A 25 -20.87 -22.53 1.47
CA ILE A 25 -20.45 -23.07 2.77
C ILE A 25 -19.22 -23.95 2.55
N LEU A 26 -18.19 -23.74 3.37
CA LEU A 26 -16.91 -24.45 3.25
C LEU A 26 -16.98 -25.81 3.95
N PHE A 27 -17.39 -26.83 3.21
CA PHE A 27 -17.43 -28.23 3.68
C PHE A 27 -18.21 -28.33 5.01
N ASP A 28 -17.61 -28.98 6.02
CA ASP A 28 -18.19 -29.17 7.36
C ASP A 28 -17.91 -27.99 8.31
N SER A 29 -17.49 -26.85 7.77
CA SER A 29 -17.18 -25.65 8.55
C SER A 29 -18.35 -24.66 8.55
N PRO A 30 -18.61 -23.93 9.65
CA PRO A 30 -19.64 -22.89 9.68
C PRO A 30 -19.24 -21.62 8.89
N TYR A 31 -18.08 -21.60 8.25
CA TYR A 31 -17.63 -20.47 7.42
C TYR A 31 -18.16 -20.59 5.99
N PHE A 32 -18.43 -19.45 5.37
CA PHE A 32 -18.80 -19.35 3.96
C PHE A 32 -17.77 -18.52 3.19
N SER A 33 -17.55 -18.89 1.92
CA SER A 33 -16.74 -18.15 0.97
C SER A 33 -17.63 -17.29 0.08
N VAL A 34 -17.19 -16.06 -0.16
CA VAL A 34 -17.81 -15.15 -1.12
C VAL A 34 -16.75 -14.44 -1.93
N LYS A 35 -16.97 -14.37 -3.24
CA LYS A 35 -16.15 -13.54 -4.13
C LYS A 35 -16.58 -12.08 -3.99
N VAL A 36 -15.60 -11.22 -3.68
CA VAL A 36 -15.79 -9.77 -3.62
C VAL A 36 -14.91 -9.08 -4.65
N GLY A 37 -15.45 -8.03 -5.26
CA GLY A 37 -14.72 -7.09 -6.09
C GLY A 37 -14.49 -5.83 -5.28
N VAL A 38 -13.31 -5.23 -5.43
CA VAL A 38 -12.98 -3.97 -4.77
C VAL A 38 -11.99 -3.19 -5.63
N ILE A 39 -12.01 -1.87 -5.51
CA ILE A 39 -11.02 -0.99 -6.14
C ILE A 39 -10.04 -0.54 -5.07
N PHE A 40 -8.77 -0.91 -5.22
CA PHE A 40 -7.70 -0.49 -4.32
C PHE A 40 -7.01 0.78 -4.83
N ASN A 41 -6.79 1.74 -3.93
CA ASN A 41 -5.90 2.86 -4.15
C ASN A 41 -4.50 2.46 -3.68
N LEU A 42 -3.55 2.39 -4.62
CA LEU A 42 -2.19 1.93 -4.39
C LEU A 42 -1.21 3.10 -4.43
N PHE A 43 -0.27 3.12 -3.49
CA PHE A 43 0.95 3.90 -3.59
C PHE A 43 2.07 3.02 -4.16
N THR A 44 2.42 3.27 -5.42
CA THR A 44 3.48 2.56 -6.15
C THR A 44 4.42 3.59 -6.77
N PRO A 45 5.37 4.16 -6.00
CA PRO A 45 6.30 5.13 -6.54
C PRO A 45 7.19 4.47 -7.60
N LYS A 46 7.31 5.11 -8.76
CA LYS A 46 8.17 4.63 -9.86
C LYS A 46 9.54 5.32 -9.80
N LYS A 47 10.55 4.71 -10.41
CA LYS A 47 11.86 5.36 -10.60
C LYS A 47 11.66 6.71 -11.30
N ASN A 48 12.41 7.72 -10.85
CA ASN A 48 12.37 9.09 -11.36
C ASN A 48 11.04 9.84 -11.12
N LEU A 49 10.14 9.31 -10.27
CA LEU A 49 8.98 10.08 -9.81
C LEU A 49 9.44 11.12 -8.79
N GLU A 50 9.12 12.38 -9.04
CA GLU A 50 9.30 13.44 -8.04
C GLU A 50 8.21 13.32 -6.96
N ILE A 51 8.63 13.30 -5.70
CA ILE A 51 7.73 13.19 -4.55
C ILE A 51 8.19 14.14 -3.47
N VAL A 52 7.24 14.81 -2.81
CA VAL A 52 7.50 15.70 -1.70
C VAL A 52 7.34 14.97 -0.37
N GLY A 53 8.31 15.12 0.52
CA GLY A 53 8.29 14.58 1.87
C GLY A 53 8.68 15.63 2.90
N LYS A 54 8.21 15.47 4.13
CA LYS A 54 8.67 16.30 5.26
C LYS A 54 9.92 15.67 5.86
N VAL A 55 11.01 16.43 5.97
CA VAL A 55 12.23 15.98 6.66
C VAL A 55 11.89 15.69 8.13
N ASN A 56 12.24 14.49 8.60
CA ASN A 56 12.02 14.07 9.98
C ASN A 56 13.31 13.71 10.73
N LYS A 57 14.42 13.47 10.01
CA LYS A 57 15.73 13.15 10.58
C LYS A 57 16.84 13.66 9.66
N VAL A 58 17.90 14.20 10.24
CA VAL A 58 19.13 14.55 9.53
C VAL A 58 20.30 13.96 10.30
N SER A 59 21.18 13.26 9.60
CA SER A 59 22.40 12.64 10.15
C SER A 59 23.55 12.77 9.16
N ALA A 60 24.76 12.39 9.56
CA ALA A 60 25.94 12.44 8.68
C ALA A 60 25.79 11.54 7.44
N ASP A 61 25.07 10.42 7.57
CA ASP A 61 24.99 9.40 6.51
C ASP A 61 23.75 9.56 5.60
N HIS A 62 22.70 10.23 6.08
CA HIS A 62 21.43 10.37 5.33
C HIS A 62 20.51 11.45 5.89
N ILE A 63 19.58 11.87 5.02
CA ILE A 63 18.38 12.62 5.36
C ILE A 63 17.17 11.67 5.33
N GLY A 64 16.43 11.62 6.43
CA GLY A 64 15.16 10.90 6.54
C GLY A 64 13.96 11.81 6.25
N LEU A 65 13.01 11.31 5.48
CA LEU A 65 11.77 12.00 5.10
C LEU A 65 10.55 11.14 5.39
N LEU A 66 9.43 11.80 5.66
CA LEU A 66 8.12 11.18 5.75
C LEU A 66 7.25 11.67 4.58
N LEU A 67 6.93 10.78 3.65
CA LEU A 67 6.06 11.01 2.51
C LEU A 67 4.59 10.91 2.96
N TYR A 68 3.79 11.94 2.66
CA TYR A 68 2.36 12.01 2.97
C TYR A 68 1.99 11.70 4.44
N GLY A 69 2.94 11.82 5.37
CA GLY A 69 2.73 11.45 6.78
C GLY A 69 2.73 9.95 7.08
N VAL A 70 2.98 9.08 6.10
CA VAL A 70 2.75 7.62 6.24
C VAL A 70 3.91 6.73 5.77
N VAL A 71 4.70 7.15 4.78
CA VAL A 71 5.77 6.31 4.21
C VAL A 71 7.14 6.94 4.48
N ASN A 72 8.05 6.17 5.07
CA ASN A 72 9.42 6.61 5.29
C ASN A 72 10.23 6.53 3.98
N ALA A 73 11.00 7.57 3.71
CA ALA A 73 11.98 7.63 2.63
C ALA A 73 13.31 8.14 3.19
N SER A 74 14.40 7.83 2.49
CA SER A 74 15.73 8.32 2.84
C SER A 74 16.49 8.76 1.60
N ILE A 75 17.27 9.83 1.75
CA ILE A 75 18.24 10.29 0.76
C ILE A 75 19.62 10.05 1.37
N PRO A 76 20.38 9.08 0.83
CA PRO A 76 21.76 8.82 1.25
C PRO A 76 22.71 9.99 0.98
N SER A 77 23.76 10.16 1.78
CA SER A 77 24.72 11.26 1.63
C SER A 77 25.50 11.23 0.30
N ASP A 78 25.71 10.07 -0.31
CA ASP A 78 26.36 9.92 -1.63
C ASP A 78 25.47 10.35 -2.81
N LYS A 79 24.24 10.79 -2.53
CA LYS A 79 23.26 11.28 -3.50
C LYS A 79 22.91 12.76 -3.31
N ILE A 80 23.59 13.45 -2.39
CA ILE A 80 23.40 14.87 -2.07
C ILE A 80 24.56 15.69 -2.62
#